data_AF-A0A2H0BRQ5-F1
#
_entry.id   AF-A0A2H0BRQ5-F1
#
_cell.length_a   1.000
_cell.length_b   1.000
_cell.length_c   1.000
_cell.angle_alpha   90.00
_cell.angle_beta   90.00
_cell.angle_gamma   90.00
#
_symmetry.space_group_name_H-M   'P 1'
#
loop_
_entity.id
_entity.type
_entity.pdbx_description
1 polymer ?
#
loop_
_entity_poly.entity_id
_entity_poly.type
_entity_poly.pdbx_seq_one_letter_code
_entity_poly.pdbx_strand_id
1 'polypeptide(L)'
;MEIEYFVKPDGAEAAFEMWLGEMKHWTENILKIDPSHVDYREIAKEDRAHYSARTLDVEYHYPFGTKELYGLANRTDFDLKRHMEASGEDLRWFDQEAGERYIPYVIEPTWGLSRTVLAVLVEHMDMDEAPNTSEGESERIVLRLPPRLAPVKAAVLPLVKKDGLSEIGEALAKAIREAGIVVEYDASGSIGKRYRRQDEIGTPWCFTIDQDSKEKGTVTVRDRDAMSQERIAIEEVPAWIVEKLK
;
A
#
# COMPACT_ATOMS: atom_id res chain seq x y z
N MET A 1 -12.10 -7.09 3.56
CA MET A 1 -11.03 -7.94 4.10
C MET A 1 -11.25 -7.95 5.58
N GLU A 2 -11.49 -9.11 6.16
CA GLU A 2 -12.09 -9.22 7.50
C GLU A 2 -11.33 -10.28 8.27
N ILE A 3 -11.25 -10.09 9.59
CA ILE A 3 -10.62 -11.05 10.51
C ILE A 3 -11.62 -11.33 11.62
N GLU A 4 -11.81 -12.59 11.95
CA GLU A 4 -12.55 -13.00 13.14
C GLU A 4 -11.55 -13.39 14.22
N TYR A 5 -11.32 -12.52 15.20
CA TYR A 5 -10.36 -12.76 16.26
C TYR A 5 -11.04 -13.31 17.51
N PHE A 6 -10.92 -14.62 17.69
CA PHE A 6 -11.48 -15.34 18.84
C PHE A 6 -10.65 -15.12 20.10
N VAL A 7 -11.30 -14.64 21.16
CA VAL A 7 -10.66 -14.34 22.44
C VAL A 7 -11.52 -14.83 23.61
N LYS A 8 -10.90 -15.11 24.76
CA LYS A 8 -11.64 -15.38 26.00
C LYS A 8 -12.44 -14.11 26.40
N PRO A 9 -13.66 -14.22 26.94
CA PRO A 9 -14.51 -13.06 27.20
C PRO A 9 -13.87 -11.94 28.04
N ASP A 10 -13.02 -12.29 29.01
CA ASP A 10 -12.29 -11.35 29.87
C ASP A 10 -11.13 -10.63 29.16
N GLY A 11 -10.61 -11.19 28.07
CA GLY A 11 -9.58 -10.59 27.22
C GLY A 11 -10.11 -9.70 26.09
N ALA A 12 -11.43 -9.60 25.91
CA ALA A 12 -12.04 -8.95 24.75
C ALA A 12 -11.65 -7.47 24.60
N GLU A 13 -11.61 -6.72 25.71
CA GLU A 13 -11.26 -5.29 25.67
C GLU A 13 -9.79 -5.08 25.28
N ALA A 14 -8.88 -5.89 25.84
CA ALA A 14 -7.47 -5.83 25.50
C ALA A 14 -7.22 -6.19 24.02
N ALA A 15 -7.95 -7.17 23.50
CA ALA A 15 -7.89 -7.53 22.09
C ALA A 15 -8.45 -6.42 21.18
N PHE A 16 -9.52 -5.73 21.60
CA PHE A 16 -10.07 -4.59 20.87
C PHE A 16 -9.06 -3.44 20.76
N GLU A 17 -8.43 -3.04 21.88
CA GLU A 17 -7.41 -1.99 21.88
C GLU A 17 -6.16 -2.37 21.08
N MET A 18 -5.75 -3.63 21.13
CA MET A 18 -4.65 -4.15 20.29
C MET A 18 -4.98 -3.99 18.81
N TRP A 19 -6.17 -4.43 18.36
CA TRP A 19 -6.58 -4.30 16.96
C TRP A 19 -6.74 -2.84 16.53
N LEU A 20 -7.25 -1.97 17.40
CA LEU A 20 -7.30 -0.54 17.14
C LEU A 20 -5.89 0.04 16.91
N GLY A 21 -4.90 -0.39 17.70
CA GLY A 21 -3.49 -0.05 17.53
C GLY A 21 -2.93 -0.52 16.19
N GLU A 22 -3.20 -1.77 15.80
CA GLU A 22 -2.77 -2.33 14.52
C GLU A 22 -3.42 -1.60 13.32
N MET A 23 -4.70 -1.23 13.43
CA MET A 23 -5.39 -0.45 12.40
C MET A 23 -4.80 0.96 12.24
N LYS A 24 -4.42 1.61 13.34
CA LYS A 24 -3.69 2.88 13.33
C LYS A 24 -2.33 2.74 12.67
N HIS A 25 -1.55 1.74 13.10
CA HIS A 25 -0.24 1.45 12.52
C HIS A 25 -0.32 1.18 11.02
N TRP A 26 -1.28 0.37 10.59
CA TRP A 26 -1.55 0.11 9.18
C TRP A 26 -1.81 1.39 8.40
N THR A 27 -2.70 2.24 8.90
CA THR A 27 -3.11 3.47 8.20
C THR A 27 -1.97 4.50 8.15
N GLU A 28 -1.35 4.78 9.28
CA GLU A 28 -0.38 5.87 9.40
C GLU A 28 1.03 5.45 8.94
N ASN A 29 1.46 4.23 9.28
CA ASN A 29 2.85 3.82 9.07
C ASN A 29 3.04 2.97 7.82
N ILE A 30 2.06 2.15 7.44
CA ILE A 30 2.15 1.30 6.23
C ILE A 30 1.58 2.04 5.02
N LEU A 31 0.35 2.57 5.11
CA LEU A 31 -0.28 3.33 4.03
C LEU A 31 0.23 4.77 3.91
N LYS A 32 0.92 5.27 4.94
CA LYS A 32 1.43 6.64 5.01
C LYS A 32 0.33 7.69 4.82
N ILE A 33 -0.84 7.44 5.39
CA ILE A 33 -1.93 8.41 5.42
C ILE A 33 -1.70 9.37 6.59
N ASP A 34 -1.85 10.66 6.35
CA ASP A 34 -1.77 11.69 7.38
C ASP A 34 -2.86 11.45 8.44
N PRO A 35 -2.51 11.34 9.73
CA PRO A 35 -3.49 11.14 10.80
C PRO A 35 -4.58 12.22 10.86
N SER A 36 -4.32 13.43 10.35
CA SER A 36 -5.31 14.51 10.31
C SER A 36 -6.43 14.30 9.28
N HIS A 37 -6.26 13.37 8.34
CA HIS A 37 -7.28 12.98 7.36
C HIS A 37 -8.14 11.78 7.81
N VAL A 38 -7.89 11.26 9.02
CA VAL A 38 -8.53 10.04 9.53
C VAL A 38 -9.14 10.30 10.91
N ASP A 39 -10.42 9.97 11.05
CA ASP A 39 -11.11 9.99 12.35
C ASP A 39 -11.39 8.57 12.84
N TYR A 40 -11.19 8.37 14.15
CA TYR A 40 -11.54 7.13 14.84
C TYR A 40 -12.73 7.40 15.74
N ARG A 41 -13.93 7.03 15.28
CA ARG A 41 -15.19 7.39 15.92
C ARG A 41 -15.84 6.20 16.58
N GLU A 42 -16.04 6.29 17.90
CA GLU A 42 -16.89 5.31 18.58
C GLU A 42 -18.37 5.53 18.23
N ILE A 43 -19.05 4.44 17.88
CA ILE A 43 -20.50 4.45 17.66
C ILE A 43 -21.19 4.51 19.03
N ALA A 44 -22.18 5.39 19.18
CA ALA A 44 -22.99 5.51 20.39
C ALA A 44 -23.75 4.21 20.67
N LYS A 45 -24.02 3.89 21.93
CA LYS A 45 -24.64 2.61 22.32
C LYS A 45 -26.00 2.39 21.65
N GLU A 46 -26.73 3.47 21.42
CA GLU A 46 -28.07 3.49 20.82
C GLU A 46 -28.07 3.14 19.33
N ASP A 47 -26.95 3.40 18.65
CA ASP A 47 -26.78 3.16 17.21
C ASP A 47 -26.03 1.85 16.91
N ARG A 48 -25.54 1.14 17.95
CA ARG A 48 -24.86 -0.16 17.82
C ARG A 48 -25.85 -1.27 17.47
N ALA A 49 -25.40 -2.24 16.68
CA ALA A 49 -26.15 -3.48 16.51
C ALA A 49 -26.34 -4.18 17.87
N HIS A 50 -27.48 -4.87 18.06
CA HIS A 50 -27.89 -5.45 19.34
C HIS A 50 -26.89 -6.47 19.94
N TYR A 51 -25.98 -7.00 19.14
CA TYR A 51 -24.94 -7.95 19.53
C TYR A 51 -23.56 -7.31 19.73
N SER A 52 -23.39 -6.03 19.37
CA SER A 52 -22.10 -5.34 19.48
C SER A 52 -21.94 -4.70 20.85
N ALA A 53 -20.95 -5.16 21.61
CA ALA A 53 -20.56 -4.54 22.87
C ALA A 53 -19.87 -3.19 22.64
N ARG A 54 -19.07 -3.06 21.57
CA ARG A 54 -18.34 -1.84 21.19
C ARG A 54 -18.11 -1.87 19.68
N THR A 55 -18.36 -0.75 19.01
CA THR A 55 -18.02 -0.57 17.59
C THR A 55 -17.34 0.77 17.41
N LEU A 56 -16.29 0.77 16.60
CA LEU A 56 -15.55 1.94 16.17
C LEU A 56 -15.50 1.96 14.64
N ASP A 57 -15.83 3.10 14.06
CA ASP A 57 -15.67 3.37 12.65
C ASP A 57 -14.38 4.18 12.45
N VAL A 58 -13.58 3.77 11.47
CA VAL A 58 -12.44 4.55 10.98
C VAL A 58 -12.91 5.26 9.73
N GLU A 59 -12.97 6.58 9.75
CA GLU A 59 -13.45 7.41 8.65
C GLU A 59 -12.29 8.16 7.99
N TYR A 60 -12.30 8.29 6.66
CA TYR A 60 -11.32 9.07 5.91
C TYR A 60 -11.96 10.29 5.24
N HIS A 61 -11.24 11.41 5.24
CA HIS A 61 -11.69 12.69 4.70
C HIS A 61 -11.41 12.76 3.20
N TYR A 62 -12.28 12.14 2.38
CA TYR A 62 -12.17 12.27 0.93
C TYR A 62 -12.49 13.71 0.46
N PRO A 63 -12.02 14.12 -0.73
CA PRO A 63 -12.35 15.43 -1.32
C PRO A 63 -13.85 15.68 -1.52
N PHE A 64 -14.65 14.60 -1.58
CA PHE A 64 -16.10 14.64 -1.71
C PHE A 64 -16.85 14.37 -0.39
N GLY A 65 -16.13 14.39 0.73
CA GLY A 65 -16.66 14.27 2.09
C GLY A 65 -16.18 13.03 2.84
N THR A 66 -16.37 13.05 4.15
CA THR A 66 -15.97 11.97 5.06
C THR A 66 -16.78 10.69 4.82
N LYS A 67 -16.09 9.56 4.70
CA LYS A 67 -16.71 8.23 4.52
C LYS A 67 -15.97 7.21 5.37
N GLU A 68 -16.71 6.20 5.84
CA GLU A 68 -16.18 5.03 6.52
C GLU A 68 -15.19 4.28 5.65
N LEU A 69 -13.97 4.10 6.17
CA LEU A 69 -12.87 3.37 5.57
C LEU A 69 -12.82 1.94 6.11
N TYR A 70 -12.82 1.80 7.45
CA TYR A 70 -12.74 0.52 8.18
C TYR A 70 -13.73 0.47 9.35
N GLY A 71 -13.99 -0.73 9.85
CA GLY A 71 -14.77 -0.96 11.07
C GLY A 71 -14.02 -1.87 12.05
N LEU A 72 -14.24 -1.66 13.33
CA LEU A 72 -13.76 -2.53 14.41
C LEU A 72 -14.90 -2.80 15.38
N ALA A 73 -15.30 -4.06 15.53
CA ALA A 73 -16.43 -4.46 16.35
C ALA A 73 -16.05 -5.52 17.39
N ASN A 74 -16.59 -5.41 18.60
CA ASN A 74 -16.66 -6.49 19.58
C ASN A 74 -18.06 -7.10 19.52
N ARG A 75 -18.17 -8.25 18.87
CA ARG A 75 -19.43 -8.95 18.60
C ARG A 75 -19.82 -9.94 19.70
N THR A 76 -19.00 -10.02 20.75
CA THR A 76 -19.16 -10.96 21.85
C THR A 76 -19.26 -12.41 21.35
N ASP A 77 -20.10 -13.25 21.93
CA ASP A 77 -20.28 -14.65 21.56
C ASP A 77 -21.49 -14.88 20.63
N PHE A 78 -22.09 -13.80 20.10
CA PHE A 78 -23.34 -13.85 19.36
C PHE A 78 -23.27 -14.76 18.12
N ASP A 79 -22.27 -14.55 17.26
CA ASP A 79 -22.17 -15.27 15.99
C ASP A 79 -22.00 -16.78 16.23
N LEU A 80 -21.11 -17.15 17.16
CA LEU A 80 -20.88 -18.54 17.53
C LEU A 80 -22.12 -19.18 18.15
N LYS A 81 -22.82 -18.48 19.06
CA LYS A 81 -24.09 -18.98 19.63
C LYS A 81 -25.13 -19.25 18.56
N ARG A 82 -25.31 -18.33 17.61
CA ARG A 82 -26.28 -18.51 16.51
C ARG A 82 -25.92 -19.68 15.61
N HIS A 83 -24.65 -19.86 15.29
CA HIS A 83 -24.19 -21.02 14.52
C HIS A 83 -24.37 -22.33 15.28
N MET A 84 -24.07 -22.38 16.58
CA MET A 84 -24.31 -23.57 17.41
C MET A 84 -25.81 -23.92 17.48
N GLU A 85 -26.68 -22.94 17.69
CA GLU A 85 -28.15 -23.12 17.73
C GLU A 85 -28.68 -23.68 16.40
N ALA A 86 -28.19 -23.18 15.27
CA ALA A 86 -28.68 -23.56 13.95
C ALA A 86 -28.09 -24.91 13.46
N SER A 87 -26.83 -25.20 13.79
CA SER A 87 -26.13 -26.40 13.29
C SER A 87 -26.21 -27.60 14.23
N GLY A 88 -26.37 -27.37 15.55
CA GLY A 88 -26.26 -28.41 16.58
C GLY A 88 -24.82 -28.81 16.92
N GLU A 89 -23.81 -28.24 16.25
CA GLU A 89 -22.40 -28.51 16.52
C GLU A 89 -21.88 -27.69 17.70
N ASP A 90 -20.97 -28.26 18.50
CA ASP A 90 -20.38 -27.59 19.66
C ASP A 90 -19.15 -26.75 19.25
N LEU A 91 -19.31 -25.44 19.23
CA LEU A 91 -18.23 -24.48 18.91
C LEU A 91 -17.52 -23.91 20.15
N ARG A 92 -17.75 -24.48 21.34
CA ARG A 92 -17.04 -24.05 22.55
C ARG A 92 -15.56 -24.43 22.48
N TRP A 93 -14.70 -23.49 22.85
CA TRP A 93 -13.29 -23.75 23.07
C TRP A 93 -13.08 -24.44 24.41
N PHE A 94 -12.14 -25.39 24.48
CA PHE A 94 -11.73 -26.05 25.72
C PHE A 94 -10.36 -25.52 26.15
N ASP A 95 -10.36 -24.76 27.24
CA ASP A 95 -9.14 -24.27 27.90
C ASP A 95 -8.52 -25.40 28.72
N GLN A 96 -7.40 -25.95 28.26
CA GLN A 96 -6.74 -27.07 28.93
C GLN A 96 -6.13 -26.66 30.28
N GLU A 97 -5.69 -25.40 30.41
CA GLU A 97 -5.06 -24.90 31.64
C GLU A 97 -6.09 -24.64 32.73
N ALA A 98 -7.21 -24.01 32.37
CA ALA A 98 -8.32 -23.76 33.30
C ALA A 98 -9.28 -24.96 33.46
N GLY A 99 -9.24 -25.93 32.55
CA GLY A 99 -10.11 -27.11 32.55
C GLY A 99 -11.58 -26.80 32.24
N GLU A 100 -11.86 -25.68 31.56
CA GLU A 100 -13.22 -25.20 31.31
C GLU A 100 -13.54 -25.05 29.82
N ARG A 101 -14.84 -25.09 29.48
CA ARG A 101 -15.33 -24.78 28.14
C ARG A 101 -16.03 -23.43 28.13
N TYR A 102 -15.74 -22.60 27.14
CA TYR A 102 -16.41 -21.31 26.95
C TYR A 102 -16.69 -21.07 25.46
N ILE A 103 -17.62 -20.16 25.17
CA ILE A 103 -17.80 -19.64 23.81
C ILE A 103 -16.92 -18.39 23.70
N PRO A 104 -15.92 -18.37 22.81
CA PRO A 104 -15.08 -17.20 22.62
C PRO A 104 -15.90 -15.96 22.25
N TYR A 105 -15.41 -14.79 22.66
CA TYR A 105 -15.84 -13.54 22.08
C TYR A 105 -15.11 -13.31 20.75
N VAL A 106 -15.74 -12.56 19.86
CA VAL A 106 -15.22 -12.27 18.52
C VAL A 106 -14.95 -10.77 18.41
N ILE A 107 -13.68 -10.42 18.20
CA ILE A 107 -13.27 -9.07 17.79
C ILE A 107 -13.04 -9.08 16.28
N GLU A 108 -13.78 -8.23 15.58
CA GLU A 108 -13.82 -8.19 14.12
C GLU A 108 -13.29 -6.85 13.62
N PRO A 109 -12.00 -6.76 13.19
CA PRO A 109 -11.54 -5.68 12.36
C PRO A 109 -11.82 -5.97 10.88
N THR A 110 -12.36 -4.96 10.19
CA THR A 110 -12.83 -5.05 8.81
C THR A 110 -12.30 -3.90 7.98
N TRP A 111 -11.63 -4.22 6.87
CA TRP A 111 -11.06 -3.28 5.92
C TRP A 111 -11.80 -3.27 4.58
N GLY A 112 -12.23 -2.08 4.13
CA GLY A 112 -12.77 -1.86 2.79
C GLY A 112 -11.68 -1.73 1.74
N LEU A 113 -11.35 -2.80 1.01
CA LEU A 113 -10.25 -2.81 0.02
C LEU A 113 -10.37 -1.69 -1.02
N SER A 114 -11.51 -1.59 -1.72
CA SER A 114 -11.69 -0.58 -2.77
C SER A 114 -11.63 0.84 -2.23
N ARG A 115 -12.15 1.07 -1.01
CA ARG A 115 -12.08 2.37 -0.32
C ARG A 115 -10.64 2.71 0.09
N THR A 116 -9.88 1.70 0.51
CA THR A 116 -8.45 1.81 0.84
C THR A 116 -7.64 2.23 -0.38
N VAL A 117 -7.85 1.56 -1.51
CA VAL A 117 -7.15 1.91 -2.76
C VAL A 117 -7.45 3.35 -3.14
N LEU A 118 -8.72 3.78 -3.08
CA LEU A 118 -9.08 5.16 -3.36
C LEU A 118 -8.45 6.14 -2.36
N ALA A 119 -8.44 5.84 -1.07
CA ALA A 119 -7.83 6.69 -0.05
C ALA A 119 -6.33 6.86 -0.30
N VAL A 120 -5.61 5.77 -0.60
CA VAL A 120 -4.18 5.82 -0.96
C VAL A 120 -3.94 6.66 -2.21
N LEU A 121 -4.79 6.53 -3.24
CA LEU A 121 -4.66 7.36 -4.45
C LEU A 121 -4.87 8.84 -4.15
N VAL A 122 -5.89 9.18 -3.37
CA VAL A 122 -6.19 10.56 -2.98
C VAL A 122 -5.07 11.15 -2.12
N GLU A 123 -4.62 10.39 -1.12
CA GLU A 123 -3.61 10.83 -0.16
C GLU A 123 -2.29 11.19 -0.83
N HIS A 124 -1.89 10.39 -1.82
CA HIS A 124 -0.57 10.49 -2.44
C HIS A 124 -0.60 11.19 -3.81
N MET A 125 -1.76 11.67 -4.28
CA MET A 125 -1.84 12.45 -5.51
C MET A 125 -1.40 13.89 -5.24
N ASP A 126 -0.41 14.36 -5.99
CA ASP A 126 0.15 15.69 -5.86
C ASP A 126 0.32 16.35 -7.24
N MET A 127 0.42 17.68 -7.24
CA MET A 127 0.68 18.50 -8.42
C MET A 127 1.79 19.51 -8.12
N ASP A 128 2.87 19.48 -8.90
CA ASP A 128 3.98 20.42 -8.78
C ASP A 128 4.50 20.86 -10.17
N GLU A 129 5.62 21.60 -10.19
CA GLU A 129 6.26 22.05 -11.43
C GLU A 129 7.51 21.22 -11.73
N ALA A 130 7.72 20.93 -13.01
CA ALA A 130 8.86 20.14 -13.45
C ALA A 130 9.41 20.62 -14.80
N PRO A 131 10.72 20.48 -15.07
CA PRO A 131 11.31 20.91 -16.33
C PRO A 131 10.70 20.19 -17.54
N ASN A 132 10.26 20.99 -18.51
CA ASN A 132 9.78 20.57 -19.80
C ASN A 132 10.82 20.95 -20.88
N THR A 133 11.14 19.99 -21.74
CA THR A 133 12.14 20.13 -22.81
C THR A 133 11.83 21.21 -23.84
N SER A 134 10.61 21.76 -23.87
CA SER A 134 10.18 22.75 -24.87
C SER A 134 9.70 24.10 -24.31
N GLU A 135 9.29 24.19 -23.04
CA GLU A 135 8.55 25.36 -22.53
C GLU A 135 9.03 25.88 -21.16
N GLY A 136 10.19 25.46 -20.66
CA GLY A 136 10.65 25.84 -19.31
C GLY A 136 10.09 24.87 -18.26
N GLU A 137 9.37 25.36 -17.26
CA GLU A 137 8.69 24.51 -16.27
C GLU A 137 7.23 24.28 -16.68
N SER A 138 6.72 23.08 -16.48
CA SER A 138 5.31 22.75 -16.69
C SER A 138 4.75 21.95 -15.53
N GLU A 139 3.46 22.14 -15.28
CA GLU A 139 2.70 21.38 -14.28
C GLU A 139 2.86 19.86 -14.50
N ARG A 140 2.92 19.16 -13.38
CA ARG A 140 3.22 17.73 -13.23
C ARG A 140 2.16 17.14 -12.32
N ILE A 141 1.42 16.14 -12.79
CA ILE A 141 0.70 15.24 -11.88
C ILE A 141 1.70 14.17 -11.46
N VAL A 142 1.84 13.95 -10.16
CA VAL A 142 2.70 12.90 -9.60
C VAL A 142 1.96 12.15 -8.51
N LEU A 143 2.01 10.83 -8.60
CA LEU A 143 1.45 9.97 -7.57
C LEU A 143 2.57 9.51 -6.63
N ARG A 144 2.70 10.18 -5.48
CA ARG A 144 3.77 10.00 -4.50
C ARG A 144 3.61 8.75 -3.63
N LEU A 145 3.18 7.63 -4.23
CA LEU A 145 2.99 6.38 -3.50
C LEU A 145 4.27 6.00 -2.74
N PRO A 146 4.16 5.52 -1.49
CA PRO A 146 5.26 4.84 -0.82
C PRO A 146 5.82 3.75 -1.75
N PRO A 147 7.14 3.60 -1.91
CA PRO A 147 7.71 2.67 -2.90
C PRO A 147 7.19 1.24 -2.79
N ARG A 148 6.87 0.78 -1.58
CA ARG A 148 6.26 -0.53 -1.32
C ARG A 148 4.83 -0.69 -1.87
N LEU A 149 4.09 0.41 -2.01
CA LEU A 149 2.72 0.44 -2.55
C LEU A 149 2.66 0.71 -4.06
N ALA A 150 3.71 1.27 -4.65
CA ALA A 150 3.72 1.59 -6.09
C ALA A 150 3.45 0.35 -6.97
N PRO A 151 2.55 0.41 -7.97
CA PRO A 151 2.22 -0.75 -8.79
C PRO A 151 3.42 -1.24 -9.62
N VAL A 152 4.27 -0.29 -10.03
CA VAL A 152 5.53 -0.52 -10.74
C VAL A 152 6.65 0.06 -9.86
N LYS A 153 7.71 -0.71 -9.63
CA LYS A 153 8.82 -0.29 -8.75
C LYS A 153 9.91 0.43 -9.52
N ALA A 154 10.11 0.03 -10.77
CA ALA A 154 11.14 0.56 -11.63
C ALA A 154 10.62 0.69 -13.07
N ALA A 155 11.16 1.63 -13.83
CA ALA A 155 11.00 1.70 -15.27
C ALA A 155 12.37 1.75 -15.95
N VAL A 156 12.58 0.96 -17.01
CA VAL A 156 13.82 0.98 -17.81
C VAL A 156 13.54 1.66 -19.14
N LEU A 157 14.24 2.75 -19.40
CA LEU A 157 13.93 3.74 -20.44
C LEU A 157 15.15 3.96 -21.36
N PRO A 158 15.29 3.23 -22.48
CA PRO A 158 16.40 3.48 -23.40
C PRO A 158 16.26 4.81 -24.13
N LEU A 159 17.32 5.61 -24.17
CA LEU A 159 17.28 6.96 -24.73
C LEU A 159 16.95 6.93 -26.23
N VAL A 160 17.52 5.96 -26.95
CA VAL A 160 17.21 5.67 -28.36
C VAL A 160 16.94 4.17 -28.55
N LYS A 161 16.11 3.84 -29.54
CA LYS A 161 15.79 2.43 -29.87
C LYS A 161 16.91 1.68 -30.59
N LYS A 162 17.91 2.40 -31.11
CA LYS A 162 18.98 1.86 -31.94
C LYS A 162 20.28 1.71 -31.12
N ASP A 163 21.33 1.28 -31.79
CA ASP A 163 22.72 1.28 -31.29
C ASP A 163 23.01 0.32 -30.11
N GLY A 164 22.14 -0.66 -29.86
CA GLY A 164 22.34 -1.65 -28.80
C GLY A 164 21.77 -1.26 -27.44
N LEU A 165 21.20 -0.04 -27.31
CA LEU A 165 20.71 0.45 -26.00
C LEU A 165 19.40 -0.24 -25.59
N SER A 166 18.58 -0.62 -26.55
CA SER A 166 17.35 -1.38 -26.30
C SER A 166 17.67 -2.74 -25.69
N GLU A 167 18.66 -3.43 -26.23
CA GLU A 167 19.10 -4.75 -25.79
C GLU A 167 19.68 -4.70 -24.37
N ILE A 168 20.46 -3.66 -24.05
CA ILE A 168 20.93 -3.41 -22.68
C ILE A 168 19.75 -3.16 -21.73
N GLY A 169 18.78 -2.35 -22.15
CA GLY A 169 17.59 -2.04 -21.34
C GLY A 169 16.70 -3.26 -21.12
N GLU A 170 16.50 -4.10 -22.13
CA GLU A 170 15.74 -5.34 -22.01
C GLU A 170 16.43 -6.34 -21.08
N ALA A 171 17.76 -6.44 -21.15
CA ALA A 171 18.56 -7.26 -20.25
C ALA A 171 18.45 -6.78 -18.80
N LEU A 172 18.53 -5.46 -18.56
CA LEU A 172 18.36 -4.89 -17.23
C LEU A 172 16.93 -5.12 -16.69
N ALA A 173 15.90 -4.87 -17.51
CA ALA A 173 14.52 -5.12 -17.13
C ALA A 173 14.25 -6.60 -16.84
N LYS A 174 14.96 -7.51 -17.53
CA LYS A 174 14.92 -8.95 -17.22
C LYS A 174 15.57 -9.25 -15.87
N ALA A 175 16.76 -8.72 -15.59
CA ALA A 175 17.45 -8.92 -14.32
C ALA A 175 16.64 -8.41 -13.12
N ILE A 176 15.99 -7.24 -13.26
CA ILE A 176 15.09 -6.70 -12.23
C ILE A 176 13.89 -7.63 -12.01
N ARG A 177 13.28 -8.17 -13.08
CA ARG A 177 12.18 -9.15 -12.96
C ARG A 177 12.62 -10.45 -12.29
N GLU A 178 13.81 -10.95 -12.60
CA GLU A 178 14.39 -12.15 -11.98
C GLU A 178 14.65 -11.96 -10.48
N ALA A 179 14.86 -10.72 -10.02
CA ALA A 179 14.89 -10.36 -8.61
C ALA A 179 13.50 -10.26 -7.94
N GLY A 180 12.42 -10.58 -8.66
CA GLY A 180 11.04 -10.55 -8.13
C GLY A 180 10.40 -9.15 -8.09
N ILE A 181 10.97 -8.19 -8.83
CA ILE A 181 10.55 -6.78 -8.79
C ILE A 181 9.71 -6.46 -10.03
N VAL A 182 8.58 -5.78 -9.82
CA VAL A 182 7.74 -5.29 -10.92
C VAL A 182 8.44 -4.12 -11.61
N VAL A 183 8.70 -4.26 -12.91
CA VAL A 183 9.40 -3.27 -13.72
C VAL A 183 8.74 -3.14 -15.09
N GLU A 184 8.64 -1.91 -15.58
CA GLU A 184 8.25 -1.61 -16.95
C GLU A 184 9.46 -1.33 -17.84
N TYR A 185 9.35 -1.67 -19.11
CA TYR A 185 10.29 -1.25 -20.14
C TYR A 185 9.54 -0.40 -21.16
N ASP A 186 9.95 0.84 -21.35
CA ASP A 186 9.30 1.76 -22.29
C ASP A 186 10.33 2.48 -23.17
N ALA A 187 10.29 2.18 -24.46
CA ALA A 187 11.10 2.83 -25.50
C ALA A 187 10.27 3.78 -26.40
N SER A 188 9.02 4.06 -26.04
CA SER A 188 8.07 4.84 -26.84
C SER A 188 8.09 6.34 -26.54
N GLY A 189 8.12 7.17 -27.58
CA GLY A 189 8.11 8.63 -27.41
C GLY A 189 9.41 9.21 -26.84
N SER A 190 9.37 10.50 -26.51
CA SER A 190 10.52 11.19 -25.91
C SER A 190 10.73 10.75 -24.46
N ILE A 191 11.96 10.87 -23.96
CA ILE A 191 12.30 10.50 -22.58
C ILE A 191 11.46 11.28 -21.56
N GLY A 192 11.21 12.58 -21.81
CA GLY A 192 10.35 13.40 -20.96
C GLY A 192 8.92 12.86 -20.86
N LYS A 193 8.31 12.44 -21.98
CA LYS A 193 6.97 11.82 -21.97
C LYS A 193 6.94 10.51 -21.19
N ARG A 194 8.04 9.75 -21.22
CA ARG A 194 8.16 8.50 -20.46
C ARG A 194 8.25 8.77 -18.97
N TYR A 195 9.08 9.71 -18.53
CA TYR A 195 9.11 10.14 -17.13
C TYR A 195 7.74 10.63 -16.66
N ARG A 196 7.02 11.44 -17.45
CA ARG A 196 5.67 11.91 -17.10
C ARG A 196 4.69 10.77 -16.83
N ARG A 197 4.64 9.75 -17.70
CA ARG A 197 3.78 8.56 -17.48
C ARG A 197 4.12 7.83 -16.19
N GLN A 198 5.42 7.69 -15.91
CA GLN A 198 5.89 6.99 -14.73
C GLN A 198 5.62 7.78 -13.44
N ASP A 199 5.74 9.10 -13.48
CA ASP A 199 5.34 10.00 -12.38
C ASP A 199 3.83 9.89 -12.10
N GLU A 200 2.98 9.87 -13.15
CA GLU A 200 1.52 9.75 -13.03
C GLU A 200 1.05 8.43 -12.42
N ILE A 201 1.75 7.31 -12.68
CA ILE A 201 1.43 6.00 -12.07
C ILE A 201 2.21 5.72 -10.79
N GLY A 202 3.04 6.67 -10.36
CA GLY A 202 3.77 6.65 -9.11
C GLY A 202 4.96 5.69 -9.06
N THR A 203 5.57 5.36 -10.20
CA THR A 203 6.80 4.56 -10.25
C THR A 203 7.95 5.30 -9.57
N PRO A 204 8.55 4.74 -8.50
CA PRO A 204 9.55 5.47 -7.70
C PRO A 204 10.85 5.77 -8.47
N TRP A 205 11.31 4.86 -9.32
CA TRP A 205 12.63 4.96 -9.96
C TRP A 205 12.57 4.68 -11.46
N CYS A 206 13.16 5.58 -12.25
CA CYS A 206 13.33 5.41 -13.68
C CYS A 206 14.82 5.28 -14.02
N PHE A 207 15.19 4.22 -14.73
CA PHE A 207 16.54 3.90 -15.16
C PHE A 207 16.71 4.18 -16.65
N THR A 208 17.50 5.19 -17.00
CA THR A 208 17.69 5.62 -18.39
C THR A 208 18.97 5.03 -18.97
N ILE A 209 18.82 4.29 -20.08
CA ILE A 209 19.93 3.66 -20.80
C ILE A 209 20.44 4.62 -21.88
N ASP A 210 21.70 5.02 -21.77
CA ASP A 210 22.37 5.94 -22.69
C ASP A 210 23.68 5.35 -23.22
N GLN A 211 24.48 6.13 -23.94
CA GLN A 211 25.75 5.63 -24.50
C GLN A 211 26.77 5.25 -23.41
N ASP A 212 26.76 5.95 -22.26
CA ASP A 212 27.62 5.59 -21.14
C ASP A 212 27.21 4.24 -20.54
N SER A 213 25.95 3.81 -20.68
CA SER A 213 25.55 2.44 -20.34
C SER A 213 26.26 1.39 -21.16
N LYS A 214 26.48 1.66 -22.44
CA LYS A 214 27.21 0.78 -23.36
C LYS A 214 28.72 0.82 -23.14
N GLU A 215 29.27 2.01 -22.90
CA GLU A 215 30.72 2.22 -22.80
C GLU A 215 31.28 1.92 -21.41
N LYS A 216 30.52 2.22 -20.36
CA LYS A 216 30.98 2.21 -18.96
C LYS A 216 30.20 1.27 -18.06
N GLY A 217 29.14 0.62 -18.56
CA GLY A 217 28.32 -0.29 -17.75
C GLY A 217 27.51 0.41 -16.64
N THR A 218 27.20 1.70 -16.81
CA THR A 218 26.46 2.48 -15.80
C THR A 218 25.09 2.93 -16.31
N VAL A 219 24.14 3.10 -15.41
CA VAL A 219 22.79 3.58 -15.73
C VAL A 219 22.46 4.80 -14.89
N THR A 220 21.75 5.75 -15.49
CA THR A 220 21.23 6.91 -14.76
C THR A 220 19.90 6.53 -14.12
N VAL A 221 19.81 6.61 -12.80
CA VAL A 221 18.56 6.47 -12.06
C VAL A 221 18.01 7.85 -11.73
N ARG A 222 16.73 8.06 -12.00
CA ARG A 222 15.96 9.24 -11.63
C ARG A 222 14.98 8.88 -10.52
N ASP A 223 15.03 9.63 -9.43
CA ASP A 223 14.04 9.58 -8.35
C ASP A 223 12.77 10.36 -8.73
N ARG A 224 11.59 9.78 -8.48
CA ARG A 224 10.29 10.38 -8.79
C ARG A 224 10.08 11.71 -8.06
N ASP A 225 10.34 11.71 -6.75
CA ASP A 225 9.94 12.79 -5.86
C ASP A 225 10.95 13.94 -5.92
N ALA A 226 12.23 13.63 -5.71
CA ALA A 226 13.31 14.61 -5.70
C ALA A 226 13.72 15.06 -7.11
N MET A 227 13.35 14.31 -8.15
CA MET A 227 13.78 14.52 -9.54
C MET A 227 15.30 14.46 -9.76
N SER A 228 16.06 14.11 -8.72
CA SER A 228 17.51 13.98 -8.78
C SER A 228 17.90 12.81 -9.68
N GLN A 229 19.05 12.96 -10.34
CA GLN A 229 19.63 11.93 -11.18
C GLN A 229 21.00 11.56 -10.65
N GLU A 230 21.23 10.27 -10.47
CA GLU A 230 22.54 9.70 -10.10
C GLU A 230 22.90 8.55 -11.04
N ARG A 231 24.19 8.26 -11.19
CA ARG A 231 24.67 7.11 -11.96
C ARG A 231 25.08 5.99 -11.02
N ILE A 232 24.63 4.77 -11.32
CA ILE A 232 25.01 3.55 -10.62
C ILE A 232 25.44 2.48 -11.63
N ALA A 233 26.15 1.45 -11.16
CA ALA A 233 26.50 0.31 -12.02
C ALA A 233 25.25 -0.49 -12.39
N ILE A 234 25.15 -0.94 -13.65
CA ILE A 234 23.97 -1.68 -14.15
C ILE A 234 23.75 -2.97 -13.34
N GLU A 235 24.83 -3.67 -13.00
CA GLU A 235 24.79 -4.89 -12.19
C GLU A 235 24.24 -4.69 -10.77
N GLU A 236 24.35 -3.49 -10.21
CA GLU A 236 23.92 -3.18 -8.84
C GLU A 236 22.43 -2.83 -8.75
N VAL A 237 21.79 -2.50 -9.89
CA VAL A 237 20.41 -2.00 -9.93
C VAL A 237 19.42 -2.89 -9.18
N PRO A 238 19.36 -4.23 -9.37
CA PRO A 238 18.38 -5.04 -8.65
C PRO A 238 18.59 -4.98 -7.13
N ALA A 239 19.84 -5.05 -6.67
CA ALA A 239 20.17 -4.99 -5.24
C ALA A 239 19.85 -3.61 -4.65
N TRP A 240 20.15 -2.55 -5.39
CA TRP A 240 19.84 -1.17 -5.02
C TRP A 240 18.32 -0.97 -4.84
N ILE A 241 17.49 -1.50 -5.74
CA ILE A 241 16.03 -1.40 -5.61
C ILE A 241 15.55 -2.18 -4.37
N VAL A 242 16.05 -3.39 -4.14
CA VAL A 242 15.68 -4.19 -2.96
C VAL A 242 16.02 -3.46 -1.66
N GLU A 243 17.19 -2.81 -1.60
CA GLU A 243 17.59 -2.03 -0.43
C GLU A 243 16.64 -0.85 -0.19
N LYS A 244 16.27 -0.11 -1.25
CA LYS A 244 15.34 1.02 -1.16
C LYS A 244 13.88 0.63 -0.85
N LEU A 245 13.51 -0.64 -1.03
CA LEU A 245 12.17 -1.15 -0.72
C LEU A 245 12.01 -1.68 0.72
N LYS A 246 13.10 -1.83 1.47
CA LYS A 246 13.06 -2.25 2.88
C LYS A 246 12.35 -1.21 3.72
#